data_AF-A0A973Z9N3-F1
#
_entry.id   AF-A0A973Z9N3-F1
#
_cell.length_a   1.000
_cell.length_b   1.000
_cell.length_c   1.000
_cell.angle_alpha   90.00
_cell.angle_beta   90.00
_cell.angle_gamma   90.00
#
_symmetry.space_group_name_H-M   'P 1'
#
loop_
_entity.id
_entity.type
_entity.pdbx_description
1 polymer ?
#
loop_
_entity_poly.entity_id
_entity_poly.type
_entity_poly.pdbx_seq_one_letter_code
_entity_poly.pdbx_strand_id
1 'polypeptide(L)'
;MRARFILVAAAASACVLLPTTSAVAGTGPAPSPGKQNLTARSTAPSEAGNPLSTKAQAAGVCSDAYQIGATAYINRAGAHVASVKQFYSPKCKANYGYVWVWQSFRDKVKDYDVSTGVYSYARDEIVGQDWWNATNSQEFWSLPADTVSECTSAIGTLRAPGDPVPGQATTAKRC
;
A
#
# COMPACT_ATOMS: atom_id res chain seq x y z
N MET A 1 64.14 -25.21 5.80
CA MET A 1 63.32 -26.34 6.27
C MET A 1 62.28 -25.83 7.25
N ARG A 2 61.00 -25.86 6.89
CA ARG A 2 59.83 -26.02 7.78
C ARG A 2 58.61 -26.17 6.89
N ALA A 3 58.06 -27.38 6.90
CA ALA A 3 57.06 -27.88 5.98
C ALA A 3 55.66 -27.34 6.32
N ARG A 4 54.91 -27.00 5.28
CA ARG A 4 53.47 -26.75 5.34
C ARG A 4 52.76 -28.10 5.34
N PHE A 5 52.04 -28.43 6.41
CA PHE A 5 51.12 -29.57 6.41
C PHE A 5 49.78 -29.12 5.84
N ILE A 6 49.47 -29.62 4.64
CA ILE A 6 48.16 -29.53 4.01
C ILE A 6 47.45 -30.85 4.35
N LEU A 7 46.40 -30.79 5.17
CA LEU A 7 45.51 -31.93 5.39
C LEU A 7 44.43 -31.90 4.30
N VAL A 8 44.53 -32.85 3.38
CA VAL A 8 43.48 -33.25 2.44
C VAL A 8 42.59 -34.26 3.16
N ALA A 9 41.34 -33.91 3.41
CA ALA A 9 40.32 -34.87 3.84
C ALA A 9 39.50 -35.29 2.61
N ALA A 10 39.72 -36.52 2.16
CA ALA A 10 38.92 -37.17 1.13
C ALA A 10 37.57 -37.60 1.73
N ALA A 11 36.48 -36.96 1.33
CA ALA A 11 35.13 -37.40 1.62
C ALA A 11 34.63 -38.26 0.45
N ALA A 12 34.69 -39.58 0.62
CA ALA A 12 34.04 -40.53 -0.28
C ALA A 12 32.52 -40.37 -0.17
N SER A 13 31.90 -39.76 -1.19
CA SER A 13 30.44 -39.67 -1.29
C SER A 13 29.89 -40.92 -1.95
N ALA A 14 29.28 -41.81 -1.17
CA ALA A 14 28.49 -42.92 -1.69
C ALA A 14 27.14 -42.39 -2.20
N CYS A 15 26.95 -42.36 -3.52
CA CYS A 15 25.63 -42.14 -4.13
C CYS A 15 24.74 -43.36 -3.89
N VAL A 16 23.89 -43.28 -2.87
CA VAL A 16 22.74 -44.18 -2.74
C VAL A 16 21.62 -43.62 -3.61
N LEU A 17 21.28 -44.35 -4.67
CA LEU A 17 20.11 -44.13 -5.52
C LEU A 17 18.84 -44.39 -4.69
N LEU A 18 18.18 -43.34 -4.24
CA LEU A 18 16.83 -43.44 -3.68
C LEU A 18 15.82 -43.58 -4.82
N PRO A 19 14.90 -44.56 -4.78
CA PRO A 19 13.84 -44.65 -5.77
C PRO A 19 12.93 -43.42 -5.67
N THR A 20 12.75 -42.74 -6.80
CA THR A 20 11.72 -41.72 -7.00
C THR A 20 10.35 -42.36 -6.82
N THR A 21 9.76 -42.24 -5.63
CA THR A 21 8.35 -42.54 -5.44
C THR A 21 7.53 -41.39 -6.00
N SER A 22 6.89 -41.64 -7.14
CA SER A 22 5.82 -40.80 -7.66
C SER A 22 4.78 -40.63 -6.55
N ALA A 23 4.53 -39.39 -6.12
CA ALA A 23 3.39 -39.07 -5.28
C ALA A 23 2.12 -39.37 -6.08
N VAL A 24 1.54 -40.54 -5.83
CA VAL A 24 0.18 -40.87 -6.23
C VAL A 24 -0.74 -39.85 -5.58
N ALA A 25 -1.48 -39.12 -6.41
CA ALA A 25 -2.58 -38.28 -5.97
C ALA A 25 -3.56 -39.14 -5.17
N GLY A 26 -3.49 -39.06 -3.85
CA GLY A 26 -4.50 -39.64 -2.99
C GLY A 26 -5.82 -38.95 -3.28
N THR A 27 -6.80 -39.72 -3.75
CA THR A 27 -8.22 -39.35 -3.72
C THR A 27 -8.66 -39.32 -2.26
N GLY A 28 -8.20 -38.32 -1.52
CA GLY A 28 -8.80 -37.96 -0.25
C GLY A 28 -10.23 -37.49 -0.52
N PRO A 29 -11.17 -37.66 0.44
CA PRO A 29 -12.52 -37.14 0.30
C PRO A 29 -12.47 -35.66 -0.08
N ALA A 30 -13.23 -35.27 -1.10
CA ALA A 30 -13.37 -33.87 -1.46
C ALA A 30 -13.72 -33.07 -0.20
N PRO A 31 -13.02 -31.95 0.09
CA PRO A 31 -13.38 -31.11 1.23
C PRO A 31 -14.86 -30.73 1.11
N SER A 32 -15.61 -31.00 2.17
CA SER A 32 -17.06 -30.81 2.21
C SER A 32 -17.41 -29.37 1.76
N PRO A 33 -18.33 -29.16 0.80
CA PRO A 33 -18.79 -27.84 0.43
C PRO A 33 -19.75 -27.34 1.52
N GLY A 34 -19.20 -26.97 2.66
CA GLY A 34 -19.94 -26.58 3.84
C GLY A 34 -19.12 -25.61 4.66
N LYS A 35 -19.48 -24.33 4.57
CA LYS A 35 -18.93 -23.21 5.35
C LYS A 35 -17.48 -22.85 4.97
N GLN A 36 -17.30 -22.31 3.76
CA GLN A 36 -16.37 -21.19 3.68
C GLN A 36 -16.92 -20.15 4.65
N ASN A 37 -16.31 -20.05 5.83
CA ASN A 37 -16.49 -18.91 6.70
C ASN A 37 -16.40 -17.69 5.80
N LEU A 38 -17.43 -16.84 5.82
CA LEU A 38 -17.36 -15.47 5.34
C LEU A 38 -16.03 -14.93 5.86
N THR A 39 -15.04 -14.90 4.98
CA THR A 39 -13.64 -14.81 5.39
C THR A 39 -13.51 -13.46 6.07
N ALA A 40 -13.08 -13.43 7.33
CA ALA A 40 -12.93 -12.16 8.04
C ALA A 40 -12.09 -11.22 7.16
N ARG A 41 -12.69 -10.11 6.74
CA ARG A 41 -12.04 -9.19 5.78
C ARG A 41 -10.84 -8.57 6.50
N SER A 42 -9.66 -8.66 5.90
CA SER A 42 -8.41 -8.16 6.49
C SER A 42 -8.54 -6.69 6.88
N THR A 43 -7.98 -6.32 8.03
CA THR A 43 -7.84 -4.94 8.50
C THR A 43 -6.42 -4.41 8.32
N ALA A 44 -5.54 -5.18 7.65
CA ALA A 44 -4.17 -4.74 7.39
C ALA A 44 -4.16 -3.57 6.39
N PRO A 45 -3.30 -2.56 6.60
CA PRO A 45 -3.06 -1.52 5.59
C PRO A 45 -2.51 -2.17 4.31
N SER A 46 -2.85 -1.60 3.15
CA SER A 46 -2.43 -2.17 1.86
C SER A 46 -2.20 -1.06 0.83
N GLU A 47 -1.29 -1.28 -0.11
CA GLU A 47 -1.04 -0.32 -1.21
C GLU A 47 -2.31 0.01 -2.00
N ALA A 48 -3.20 -0.97 -2.16
CA ALA A 48 -4.48 -0.81 -2.83
C ALA A 48 -5.45 0.10 -2.07
N GLY A 49 -5.18 0.43 -0.80
CA GLY A 49 -6.04 1.19 0.11
C GLY A 49 -7.12 0.31 0.71
N ASN A 50 -6.95 -0.05 1.99
CA ASN A 50 -7.94 -0.84 2.73
C ASN A 50 -8.83 0.08 3.59
N PRO A 51 -10.12 0.26 3.28
CA PRO A 51 -11.03 1.08 4.08
C PRO A 51 -11.33 0.49 5.46
N LEU A 52 -10.94 -0.76 5.72
CA LEU A 52 -11.03 -1.40 7.03
C LEU A 52 -9.77 -1.25 7.88
N SER A 53 -8.72 -0.59 7.36
CA SER A 53 -7.51 -0.40 8.15
C SER A 53 -7.79 0.48 9.37
N THR A 54 -7.01 0.29 10.44
CA THR A 54 -7.13 1.11 11.66
C THR A 54 -7.01 2.60 11.34
N LYS A 55 -6.17 2.99 10.38
CA LYS A 55 -6.01 4.38 9.98
C LYS A 55 -7.19 4.89 9.16
N ALA A 56 -7.73 4.07 8.26
CA ALA A 56 -8.94 4.42 7.51
C ALA A 56 -10.11 4.68 8.47
N GLN A 57 -10.32 3.78 9.44
CA GLN A 57 -11.36 3.91 10.46
C GLN A 57 -11.16 5.14 11.34
N ALA A 58 -9.92 5.41 11.76
CA ALA A 58 -9.58 6.61 12.54
C ALA A 58 -9.84 7.91 11.77
N ALA A 59 -9.64 7.91 10.45
CA ALA A 59 -9.94 9.05 9.57
C ALA A 59 -11.44 9.15 9.19
N GLY A 60 -12.30 8.26 9.68
CA GLY A 60 -13.73 8.26 9.33
C GLY A 60 -14.03 7.74 7.92
N VAL A 61 -13.11 6.98 7.33
CA VAL A 61 -13.35 6.30 6.05
C VAL A 61 -14.35 5.19 6.26
N CYS A 62 -15.38 5.17 5.42
CA CYS A 62 -16.43 4.18 5.52
C CYS A 62 -15.99 2.85 4.89
N SER A 63 -16.40 1.74 5.49
CA SER A 63 -15.95 0.40 5.14
C SER A 63 -16.30 -0.05 3.71
N ASP A 64 -17.27 0.62 3.09
CA ASP A 64 -17.68 0.43 1.71
C ASP A 64 -16.93 1.32 0.71
N ALA A 65 -16.02 2.17 1.17
CA ALA A 65 -15.23 3.03 0.30
C ALA A 65 -14.39 2.19 -0.68
N TYR A 66 -14.41 2.56 -1.94
CA TYR A 66 -13.66 1.89 -2.99
C TYR A 66 -12.92 2.91 -3.85
N GLN A 67 -11.80 2.49 -4.43
CA GLN A 67 -11.00 3.34 -5.29
C GLN A 67 -11.81 3.72 -6.54
N ILE A 68 -11.77 5.00 -6.90
CA ILE A 68 -12.27 5.52 -8.17
C ILE A 68 -11.12 6.13 -8.97
N GLY A 69 -11.15 5.93 -10.29
CA GLY A 69 -10.12 6.42 -11.19
C GLY A 69 -8.77 5.71 -11.05
N ALA A 70 -7.80 6.16 -11.85
CA ALA A 70 -6.46 5.61 -11.88
C ALA A 70 -5.59 6.15 -10.73
N THR A 71 -4.64 5.33 -10.30
CA THR A 71 -3.59 5.71 -9.34
C THR A 71 -2.64 6.73 -9.96
N ALA A 72 -2.36 7.81 -9.23
CA ALA A 72 -1.28 8.74 -9.56
C ALA A 72 -0.03 8.42 -8.71
N TYR A 73 1.15 8.89 -9.14
CA TYR A 73 2.40 8.59 -8.45
C TYR A 73 3.21 9.87 -8.19
N ILE A 74 3.74 9.98 -6.98
CA ILE A 74 4.77 10.96 -6.64
C ILE A 74 6.10 10.32 -7.00
N ASN A 75 6.85 10.99 -7.89
CA ASN A 75 8.14 10.51 -8.39
C ASN A 75 9.29 11.30 -7.79
N ARG A 76 10.38 10.61 -7.45
CA ARG A 76 11.64 11.22 -7.00
C ARG A 76 12.80 10.50 -7.66
N ALA A 77 13.67 11.25 -8.33
CA ALA A 77 14.84 10.69 -9.04
C ALA A 77 14.48 9.49 -9.94
N GLY A 78 13.35 9.57 -10.66
CA GLY A 78 12.88 8.53 -11.57
C GLY A 78 12.19 7.32 -10.93
N ALA A 79 12.04 7.28 -9.60
CA ALA A 79 11.34 6.21 -8.89
C ALA A 79 10.02 6.67 -8.27
N HIS A 80 9.03 5.78 -8.23
CA HIS A 80 7.79 5.98 -7.47
C HIS A 80 8.10 5.94 -5.96
N VAL A 81 7.86 7.06 -5.27
CA VAL A 81 8.07 7.16 -3.81
C VAL A 81 6.78 7.15 -3.02
N ALA A 82 5.68 7.57 -3.66
CA ALA A 82 4.33 7.35 -3.14
C ALA A 82 3.34 7.14 -4.27
N SER A 83 2.20 6.54 -3.94
CA SER A 83 1.01 6.50 -4.80
C SER A 83 -0.12 7.31 -4.17
N VAL A 84 -0.89 7.99 -5.01
CA VAL A 84 -2.06 8.79 -4.64
C VAL A 84 -3.29 8.18 -5.31
N LYS A 85 -4.35 7.97 -4.55
CA LYS A 85 -5.59 7.36 -5.01
C LYS A 85 -6.78 8.15 -4.49
N GLN A 86 -7.89 8.11 -5.23
CA GLN A 86 -9.16 8.66 -4.79
C GLN A 86 -10.11 7.52 -4.43
N PHE A 87 -10.84 7.67 -3.33
CA PHE A 87 -11.86 6.73 -2.88
C PHE A 87 -13.21 7.42 -2.78
N TYR A 88 -14.28 6.64 -2.95
CA TYR A 88 -15.65 7.09 -2.78
C TYR A 88 -16.43 6.07 -1.94
N SER A 89 -17.24 6.56 -0.99
CA SER A 89 -18.22 5.75 -0.25
C SER A 89 -19.64 6.17 -0.59
N PRO A 90 -20.48 5.27 -1.14
CA PRO A 90 -21.90 5.55 -1.33
C PRO A 90 -22.68 5.64 -0.02
N LYS A 91 -22.28 4.90 1.03
CA LYS A 91 -22.94 4.98 2.34
C LYS A 91 -22.73 6.33 3.00
N CYS A 92 -21.50 6.84 2.96
CA CYS A 92 -21.13 8.08 3.63
C CYS A 92 -21.21 9.31 2.74
N LYS A 93 -21.47 9.11 1.44
CA LYS A 93 -21.59 10.17 0.44
C LYS A 93 -20.39 11.11 0.48
N ALA A 94 -19.20 10.52 0.60
CA ALA A 94 -17.95 11.27 0.70
C ALA A 94 -16.89 10.69 -0.22
N ASN A 95 -16.01 11.59 -0.70
CA ASN A 95 -14.75 11.25 -1.33
C ASN A 95 -13.62 11.28 -0.30
N TYR A 96 -12.56 10.53 -0.57
CA TYR A 96 -11.35 10.49 0.26
C TYR A 96 -10.11 10.50 -0.62
N GLY A 97 -9.07 11.19 -0.16
CA GLY A 97 -7.72 11.09 -0.70
C GLY A 97 -6.93 10.04 0.06
N TYR A 98 -6.15 9.24 -0.65
CA TYR A 98 -5.32 8.19 -0.07
C TYR A 98 -3.88 8.30 -0.57
N VAL A 99 -2.92 8.22 0.36
CA VAL A 99 -1.49 8.17 0.04
C VAL A 99 -0.86 6.92 0.63
N TRP A 100 -0.15 6.18 -0.21
CA TRP A 100 0.72 5.07 0.19
C TRP A 100 2.16 5.40 -0.13
N VAL A 101 3.00 5.46 0.90
CA VAL A 101 4.44 5.69 0.76
C VAL A 101 5.14 4.35 0.56
N TRP A 102 5.97 4.24 -0.47
CA TRP A 102 6.65 2.98 -0.79
C TRP A 102 7.76 2.66 0.21
N GLN A 103 7.93 1.36 0.51
CA GLN A 103 8.99 0.89 1.42
C GLN A 103 10.37 1.33 0.93
N SER A 104 10.62 1.25 -0.38
CA SER A 104 11.88 1.67 -1.01
C SER A 104 12.27 3.13 -0.77
N PHE A 105 11.29 4.00 -0.50
CA PHE A 105 11.51 5.37 -0.06
C PHE A 105 11.79 5.44 1.44
N ARG A 106 10.96 4.78 2.26
CA ARG A 106 11.10 4.79 3.73
C ARG A 106 12.40 4.16 4.24
N ASP A 107 12.96 3.21 3.49
CA ASP A 107 14.25 2.61 3.81
C ASP A 107 15.39 3.63 3.74
N LYS A 108 15.24 4.65 2.89
CA LYS A 108 16.24 5.70 2.64
C LYS A 108 15.95 6.98 3.43
N VAL A 109 14.68 7.27 3.64
CA VAL A 109 14.18 8.49 4.30
C VAL A 109 13.34 8.06 5.49
N LYS A 110 13.84 8.31 6.71
CA LYS A 110 13.15 7.91 7.95
C LYS A 110 11.89 8.74 8.17
N ASP A 111 12.06 10.03 8.39
CA ASP A 111 10.95 10.92 8.70
C ASP A 111 10.66 11.81 7.50
N TYR A 112 9.39 12.04 7.22
CA TYR A 112 8.93 12.86 6.09
C TYR A 112 7.57 13.47 6.42
N ASP A 113 7.20 14.49 5.65
CA ASP A 113 5.91 15.14 5.77
C ASP A 113 4.98 14.66 4.67
N VAL A 114 3.74 14.33 5.02
CA VAL A 114 2.70 13.89 4.08
C VAL A 114 1.44 14.72 4.27
N SER A 115 0.74 15.01 3.18
CA SER A 115 -0.66 15.44 3.25
C SER A 115 -1.48 14.75 2.16
N THR A 116 -2.78 14.60 2.40
CA THR A 116 -3.72 14.08 1.41
C THR A 116 -5.09 14.71 1.57
N GLY A 117 -5.83 14.85 0.48
CA GLY A 117 -7.16 15.44 0.45
C GLY A 117 -7.86 15.22 -0.89
N VAL A 118 -8.99 15.88 -1.07
CA VAL A 118 -9.76 15.87 -2.31
C VAL A 118 -9.89 17.29 -2.83
N TYR A 119 -9.30 17.57 -3.98
CA TYR A 119 -9.48 18.85 -4.66
C TYR A 119 -10.84 18.88 -5.37
N SER A 120 -11.66 19.87 -5.02
CA SER A 120 -12.95 20.13 -5.69
C SER A 120 -12.78 21.21 -6.75
N TYR A 121 -13.14 20.88 -7.98
CA TYR A 121 -13.14 21.86 -9.08
C TYR A 121 -14.34 22.80 -9.03
N ALA A 122 -15.39 22.47 -8.27
CA ALA A 122 -16.55 23.35 -8.10
C ALA A 122 -16.28 24.46 -7.07
N ARG A 123 -15.45 24.15 -6.06
CA ARG A 123 -15.10 25.04 -4.96
C ARG A 123 -13.74 25.71 -5.12
N ASP A 124 -12.91 25.20 -6.02
CA ASP A 124 -11.52 25.62 -6.22
C ASP A 124 -10.66 25.50 -4.93
N GLU A 125 -10.85 24.41 -4.18
CA GLU A 125 -10.17 24.18 -2.90
C GLU A 125 -9.90 22.70 -2.63
N ILE A 126 -9.02 22.41 -1.67
CA ILE A 126 -8.80 21.06 -1.13
C ILE A 126 -9.73 20.84 0.07
N VAL A 127 -10.61 19.86 -0.04
CA VAL A 127 -11.58 19.47 0.98
C VAL A 127 -11.13 18.19 1.67
N GLY A 128 -11.43 18.08 2.97
CA GLY A 128 -11.11 16.89 3.77
C GLY A 128 -9.61 16.64 3.94
N GLN A 129 -8.78 17.67 3.82
CA GLN A 129 -7.33 17.53 3.93
C GLN A 129 -6.91 17.11 5.35
N ASP A 130 -5.87 16.28 5.42
CA ASP A 130 -5.14 15.99 6.64
C ASP A 130 -3.63 16.00 6.37
N TRP A 131 -2.83 16.18 7.43
CA TRP A 131 -1.36 16.30 7.36
C TRP A 131 -0.66 15.54 8.49
N TRP A 132 0.55 15.07 8.18
CA TRP A 132 1.43 14.41 9.13
C TRP A 132 2.84 14.95 8.93
N ASN A 133 3.44 15.46 9.99
CA ASN A 133 4.80 15.98 9.99
C ASN A 133 5.74 14.98 10.66
N ALA A 134 6.98 14.89 10.16
CA ALA A 134 8.05 14.04 10.69
C ALA A 134 7.57 12.60 11.01
N THR A 135 6.88 11.97 10.07
CA THR A 135 6.33 10.61 10.22
C THR A 135 7.13 9.60 9.41
N ASN A 136 7.06 8.33 9.82
CA ASN A 136 7.58 7.17 9.07
C ASN A 136 6.44 6.17 8.74
N SER A 137 5.21 6.66 8.67
CA SER A 137 4.05 5.83 8.40
C SER A 137 3.91 5.46 6.92
N GLN A 138 3.45 4.26 6.63
CA GLN A 138 3.23 3.81 5.25
C GLN A 138 1.92 4.32 4.63
N GLU A 139 0.87 4.40 5.43
CA GLU A 139 -0.51 4.64 4.99
C GLU A 139 -1.07 5.95 5.56
N PHE A 140 -1.79 6.68 4.71
CA PHE A 140 -2.44 7.95 5.04
C PHE A 140 -3.78 8.08 4.33
N TRP A 141 -4.80 8.48 5.09
CA TRP A 141 -6.16 8.70 4.63
C TRP A 141 -6.57 10.13 4.96
N SER A 142 -7.19 10.80 4.00
CA SER A 142 -7.80 12.10 4.25
C SER A 142 -9.06 11.95 5.09
N LEU A 143 -9.53 13.07 5.64
CA LEU A 143 -10.86 13.15 6.23
C LEU A 143 -11.95 13.04 5.12
N PRO A 144 -13.21 12.74 5.47
CA PRO A 144 -14.30 12.68 4.52
C PRO A 144 -14.52 14.04 3.84
N ALA A 145 -14.55 14.05 2.51
CA ALA A 145 -14.88 15.23 1.71
C ALA A 145 -16.29 15.11 1.12
N ASP A 146 -17.24 15.90 1.61
CA ASP A 146 -18.61 15.99 1.08
C ASP A 146 -18.63 16.72 -0.27
N THR A 147 -18.24 16.01 -1.32
CA THR A 147 -17.95 16.54 -2.67
C THR A 147 -18.44 15.59 -3.77
N VAL A 148 -19.36 14.66 -3.45
CA VAL A 148 -19.77 13.58 -4.37
C VAL A 148 -20.61 14.05 -5.55
N SER A 149 -21.20 15.24 -5.44
CA SER A 149 -21.90 15.93 -6.54
C SER A 149 -20.98 16.82 -7.36
N GLU A 150 -19.68 16.83 -7.07
CA GLU A 150 -18.71 17.75 -7.65
C GLU A 150 -17.67 16.98 -8.45
N CYS A 151 -17.14 17.62 -9.49
CA CYS A 151 -15.95 17.08 -10.12
C CYS A 151 -14.76 17.19 -9.14
N THR A 152 -14.03 16.10 -8.94
CA THR A 152 -12.97 16.01 -7.93
C THR A 152 -11.73 15.27 -8.43
N SER A 153 -10.61 15.51 -7.74
CA SER A 153 -9.38 14.73 -7.85
C SER A 153 -8.81 14.52 -6.45
N ALA A 154 -8.33 13.32 -6.13
CA ALA A 154 -7.48 13.16 -4.94
C ALA A 154 -6.12 13.82 -5.19
N ILE A 155 -5.57 14.41 -4.13
CA ILE A 155 -4.30 15.11 -4.13
C ILE A 155 -3.47 14.62 -2.95
N GLY A 156 -2.18 14.40 -3.18
CA GLY A 156 -1.25 13.95 -2.16
C GLY A 156 0.10 14.62 -2.30
N THR A 157 0.73 14.94 -1.17
CA THR A 157 2.08 15.52 -1.12
C THR A 157 2.99 14.67 -0.24
N LEU A 158 4.27 14.60 -0.61
CA LEU A 158 5.33 13.95 0.17
C LEU A 158 6.59 14.81 0.13
N ARG A 159 7.13 15.16 1.30
CA ARG A 159 8.34 15.98 1.43
C ARG A 159 9.34 15.28 2.33
N ALA A 160 10.53 14.99 1.79
CA ALA A 160 11.63 14.49 2.60
C ALA A 160 12.32 15.67 3.33
N PRO A 161 13.05 15.39 4.42
CA PRO A 161 13.85 16.41 5.11
C PRO A 161 14.87 17.02 4.16
N GLY A 162 14.99 18.35 4.19
CA GLY A 162 15.91 19.10 3.32
C GLY A 162 15.40 19.36 1.91
N ASP A 163 14.24 18.83 1.51
CA ASP A 163 13.63 19.21 0.23
C ASP A 163 13.13 20.66 0.28
N PRO A 164 13.43 21.48 -0.74
CA PRO A 164 12.92 22.85 -0.80
C PRO A 164 11.41 22.90 -1.08
N VAL A 165 10.86 21.87 -1.75
CA VAL A 165 9.44 21.77 -2.11
C VAL A 165 8.95 20.32 -1.97
N PRO A 166 7.68 20.09 -1.58
CA PRO A 166 7.09 18.76 -1.59
C PRO A 166 6.98 18.22 -3.02
N GLY A 167 7.20 16.91 -3.19
CA GLY A 167 6.66 16.20 -4.33
C GLY A 167 5.14 16.10 -4.22
N GLN A 168 4.44 16.15 -5.35
CA GLN A 168 2.98 16.13 -5.38
C GLN A 168 2.48 15.29 -6.55
N ALA A 169 1.31 14.67 -6.36
CA ALA A 169 0.56 14.08 -7.45
C ALA A 169 -0.94 14.27 -7.21
N THR A 170 -1.67 14.36 -8.32
CA THR A 170 -3.13 14.52 -8.35
C THR A 170 -3.70 13.47 -9.29
N THR A 171 -4.79 12.80 -8.89
CA THR A 171 -5.48 11.85 -9.75
C THR A 171 -6.21 12.56 -10.88
N ALA A 172 -6.54 11.84 -11.94
CA ALA A 172 -7.38 12.38 -13.02
C ALA A 172 -8.71 12.92 -12.45
N LYS A 173 -9.21 14.03 -13.03
CA LYS A 173 -10.50 14.62 -12.68
C LYS A 173 -11.63 13.61 -12.90
N ARG A 174 -12.53 13.51 -11.93
CA ARG A 174 -13.70 12.62 -11.97
C ARG A 174 -14.96 13.42 -11.71
N CYS A 175 -15.92 13.25 -12.61
CA CYS A 175 -17.32 13.63 -12.54
C CYS A 175 -18.10 12.37 -12.98
#